data_AF-A0A9N9QNT4-F1
#
_entry.id   AF-A0A9N9QNT4-F1
#
_cell.length_a   1.000
_cell.length_b   1.000
_cell.length_c   1.000
_cell.angle_alpha   90.00
_cell.angle_beta   90.00
_cell.angle_gamma   90.00
#
_symmetry.space_group_name_H-M   'P 1'
#
loop_
_entity.id
_entity.type
_entity.pdbx_description
1 polymer ?
#
loop_
_entity_poly.entity_id
_entity_poly.type
_entity_poly.pdbx_seq_one_letter_code
_entity_poly.pdbx_strand_id
1 'polypeptide(L)'
;MDEDSENVEMVEFQLGNFIVNIDSETARMLCKDSQMAQNYLNELRRKYPEAEASTSSSSSNVAVASALDRADTIDSPAGIPQKIWTTSKNQTPLDVEAAAFFLSLRKELDDKFRDKKTTNATLWQQISEKMNANGYFVGHGIEGRERCRQKFANLQQTYLKYIDRRRQTGEGKIEKPPFFDEMDAILGKSDKTDPVLILDSIPIENPISNDVGSSVKSTMGEKSIDLHSSQQKKTEKVEGANILQNKFLNAKTTLKPKKNDFYEKFYDLSEKSEERKIKQFDNMMELMKDESQKRHEEVMAMLRIMAQKKPTKKRKRDSSSDTD
;
A
#
# COMPACT_ATOMS: atom_id res chain seq x y z
N MET A 1 -45.24 26.23 21.98
CA MET A 1 -45.03 24.97 22.74
C MET A 1 -45.69 23.85 21.95
N ASP A 2 -45.37 23.69 20.67
CA ASP A 2 -44.11 23.11 20.16
C ASP A 2 -44.12 21.60 20.41
N GLU A 3 -44.97 20.90 19.64
CA GLU A 3 -44.83 19.48 19.39
C GLU A 3 -43.95 19.29 18.16
N ASP A 4 -42.64 19.47 18.33
CA ASP A 4 -41.65 19.13 17.30
C ASP A 4 -41.59 17.61 17.15
N SER A 5 -42.54 17.06 16.39
CA SER A 5 -42.52 15.67 15.94
C SER A 5 -41.41 15.51 14.90
N GLU A 6 -40.20 15.19 15.37
CA GLU A 6 -39.06 14.86 14.52
C GLU A 6 -39.45 13.72 13.56
N ASN A 7 -39.62 14.06 12.29
CA ASN A 7 -39.98 13.11 11.25
C ASN A 7 -38.73 12.27 10.91
N VAL A 8 -38.58 11.12 11.58
CA VAL A 8 -37.43 10.22 11.42
C VAL A 8 -37.41 9.64 10.01
N GLU A 9 -36.62 10.25 9.14
CA GLU A 9 -36.40 9.81 7.77
C GLU A 9 -35.64 8.47 7.76
N MET A 10 -36.34 7.42 7.37
CA MET A 10 -35.79 6.08 7.18
C MET A 10 -35.19 5.98 5.76
N VAL A 11 -33.94 5.54 5.68
CA VAL A 11 -33.16 5.42 4.46
C VAL A 11 -32.75 3.96 4.25
N GLU A 12 -32.85 3.50 3.00
CA GLU A 12 -32.38 2.19 2.58
C GLU A 12 -30.84 2.19 2.48
N PHE A 13 -30.18 1.46 3.37
CA PHE A 13 -28.72 1.46 3.50
C PHE A 13 -28.13 0.09 3.16
N GLN A 14 -27.23 0.06 2.17
CA GLN A 14 -26.55 -1.17 1.75
C GLN A 14 -25.29 -1.41 2.58
N LEU A 15 -25.27 -2.52 3.33
CA LEU A 15 -24.14 -2.96 4.14
C LEU A 15 -23.68 -4.35 3.66
N GLY A 16 -22.74 -4.36 2.71
CA GLY A 16 -22.29 -5.58 2.05
C GLY A 16 -23.39 -6.18 1.18
N ASN A 17 -23.78 -7.42 1.48
CA ASN A 17 -24.88 -8.13 0.80
C ASN A 17 -26.26 -7.84 1.43
N PHE A 18 -26.31 -7.12 2.55
CA PHE A 18 -27.55 -6.77 3.24
C PHE A 18 -28.03 -5.38 2.83
N ILE A 19 -29.33 -5.24 2.65
CA ILE A 19 -30.01 -3.96 2.48
C ILE A 19 -30.90 -3.78 3.71
N VAL A 20 -30.74 -2.68 4.44
CA VAL A 20 -31.39 -2.45 5.73
C VAL A 20 -31.98 -1.04 5.76
N ASN A 21 -33.26 -0.93 6.09
CA ASN A 21 -33.89 0.37 6.35
C ASN A 21 -33.53 0.83 7.77
N ILE A 22 -32.79 1.93 7.86
CA ILE A 22 -32.32 2.54 9.11
C ILE A 22 -32.58 4.04 9.09
N ASP A 23 -32.58 4.69 10.24
CA ASP A 23 -32.66 6.15 10.33
C ASP A 23 -31.45 6.84 9.67
N SER A 24 -31.69 8.02 9.09
CA SER A 24 -30.68 8.79 8.37
C SER A 24 -29.47 9.21 9.23
N GLU A 25 -29.63 9.30 10.56
CA GLU A 25 -28.53 9.57 11.48
C GLU A 25 -27.64 8.33 11.70
N THR A 26 -28.21 7.16 11.94
CA THR A 26 -27.47 5.90 12.03
C THR A 26 -26.78 5.55 10.71
N ALA A 27 -27.40 5.81 9.57
CA ALA A 27 -26.73 5.71 8.26
C ALA A 27 -25.47 6.60 8.19
N ARG A 28 -25.54 7.84 8.68
CA ARG A 28 -24.37 8.74 8.78
C ARG A 28 -23.33 8.25 9.80
N MET A 29 -23.73 7.63 10.90
CA MET A 29 -22.80 7.05 11.88
C MET A 29 -22.03 5.87 11.31
N LEU A 30 -22.72 4.94 10.63
CA LEU A 30 -22.11 3.78 9.96
C LEU A 30 -21.16 4.20 8.82
N CYS A 31 -21.44 5.30 8.12
CA CYS A 31 -20.50 5.88 7.14
C CYS A 31 -19.22 6.47 7.76
N LYS A 32 -19.29 6.95 9.01
CA LYS A 32 -18.17 7.63 9.69
C LYS A 32 -17.26 6.66 10.45
N ASP A 33 -17.82 5.62 11.07
CA ASP A 33 -17.07 4.65 11.86
C ASP A 33 -17.06 3.26 11.21
N SER A 34 -15.91 2.90 10.64
CA SER A 34 -15.68 1.60 10.01
C SER A 34 -15.73 0.42 10.98
N GLN A 35 -15.48 0.61 12.28
CA GLN A 35 -15.60 -0.45 13.28
C GLN A 35 -17.08 -0.67 13.64
N MET A 36 -17.84 0.42 13.80
CA MET A 36 -19.30 0.35 13.99
C MET A 36 -19.98 -0.36 12.82
N ALA A 37 -19.61 -0.03 11.59
CA ALA A 37 -20.10 -0.70 10.38
C ALA A 37 -19.78 -2.21 10.35
N GLN A 38 -18.56 -2.61 10.72
CA GLN A 38 -18.18 -4.03 10.77
C GLN A 38 -18.92 -4.79 11.90
N ASN A 39 -19.10 -4.16 13.06
CA ASN A 39 -19.85 -4.77 14.16
C ASN A 39 -21.33 -4.97 13.79
N TYR A 40 -21.95 -3.98 13.15
CA TYR A 40 -23.32 -4.08 12.67
C TYR A 40 -23.48 -5.16 11.60
N LEU A 41 -22.55 -5.25 10.64
CA LEU A 41 -22.52 -6.32 9.63
C LEU A 41 -22.42 -7.72 10.27
N ASN A 42 -21.58 -7.87 11.31
CA ASN A 42 -21.44 -9.12 12.04
C ASN A 42 -22.73 -9.49 12.81
N GLU A 43 -23.44 -8.52 13.38
CA GLU A 43 -24.75 -8.75 14.01
C GLU A 43 -25.81 -9.18 12.99
N LEU A 44 -25.86 -8.54 11.80
CA LEU A 44 -26.76 -8.94 10.71
C LEU A 44 -26.48 -10.38 10.26
N ARG A 45 -25.21 -10.74 10.05
CA ARG A 45 -24.80 -12.10 9.68
C ARG A 45 -25.16 -13.12 10.76
N ARG A 46 -25.05 -12.77 12.06
CA ARG A 46 -25.49 -13.64 13.17
C ARG A 46 -27.02 -13.80 13.20
N LYS A 47 -27.78 -12.76 12.88
CA LYS A 47 -29.24 -12.72 12.96
C LYS A 47 -29.92 -13.35 11.73
N TYR A 48 -29.30 -13.27 10.56
CA TYR A 48 -29.82 -13.75 9.28
C TYR A 48 -28.80 -14.64 8.54
N PRO A 49 -28.43 -15.81 9.10
CA PRO A 49 -27.42 -16.69 8.50
C PRO A 49 -27.84 -17.27 7.13
N GLU A 50 -29.13 -17.35 6.84
CA GLU A 50 -29.67 -17.91 5.59
C GLU A 50 -29.43 -16.98 4.37
N ALA A 51 -29.30 -15.67 4.59
CA ALA A 51 -29.17 -14.68 3.51
C ALA A 51 -27.87 -14.83 2.68
N GLU A 52 -26.81 -15.42 3.24
CA GLU A 52 -25.59 -15.71 2.49
C GLU A 52 -25.65 -17.04 1.71
N ALA A 53 -26.57 -17.95 2.03
CA ALA A 53 -26.69 -19.22 1.32
C ALA A 53 -27.29 -19.06 -0.09
N SER A 54 -28.24 -18.13 -0.26
CA SER A 54 -29.04 -17.98 -1.47
C SER A 54 -28.35 -17.26 -2.64
N THR A 55 -27.21 -16.60 -2.43
CA THR A 55 -26.53 -15.78 -3.48
C THR A 55 -25.47 -16.53 -4.28
N SER A 56 -25.32 -17.85 -4.08
CA SER A 56 -24.35 -18.68 -4.80
C SER A 56 -24.81 -19.21 -6.17
N SER A 57 -26.08 -19.00 -6.56
CA SER A 57 -26.64 -19.57 -7.79
C SER A 57 -27.72 -18.72 -8.49
N SER A 58 -27.32 -17.60 -9.11
CA SER A 58 -27.92 -17.14 -10.40
C SER A 58 -27.14 -15.99 -11.03
N SER A 59 -26.36 -16.30 -12.07
CA SER A 59 -26.10 -15.33 -13.13
C SER A 59 -27.34 -15.23 -14.01
N SER A 60 -27.85 -14.03 -14.25
CA SER A 60 -28.82 -13.75 -15.32
C SER A 60 -28.66 -12.32 -15.79
N ASN A 61 -28.11 -12.14 -16.99
CA ASN A 61 -28.22 -10.87 -17.71
C ASN A 61 -29.67 -10.73 -18.21
N VAL A 62 -30.34 -9.63 -17.90
CA VAL A 62 -31.54 -9.20 -18.64
C VAL A 62 -31.42 -7.71 -18.93
N ALA A 63 -31.52 -7.34 -20.20
CA ALA A 63 -31.57 -5.97 -20.66
C ALA A 63 -32.91 -5.72 -21.37
N VAL A 64 -33.72 -4.79 -20.84
CA VAL A 64 -34.96 -4.23 -21.44
C VAL A 64 -35.15 -2.79 -20.91
N ALA A 65 -35.86 -1.92 -21.62
CA ALA A 65 -35.23 -0.91 -22.46
C ALA A 65 -36.26 0.15 -22.90
N SER A 66 -35.84 1.42 -23.00
CA SER A 66 -36.62 2.58 -23.47
C SER A 66 -37.73 3.09 -22.52
N ALA A 67 -38.12 4.38 -22.54
CA ALA A 67 -37.94 5.38 -23.60
C ALA A 67 -37.64 6.83 -23.12
N LEU A 68 -37.33 7.65 -24.14
CA LEU A 68 -37.03 9.10 -24.21
C LEU A 68 -38.05 10.02 -23.47
N ASP A 69 -37.79 11.30 -23.16
CA ASP A 69 -37.21 12.30 -24.08
C ASP A 69 -36.60 13.57 -23.44
N ARG A 70 -35.61 14.12 -24.17
CA ARG A 70 -35.12 15.52 -24.28
C ARG A 70 -34.66 16.40 -23.09
N ALA A 71 -33.41 16.87 -23.31
CA ALA A 71 -32.92 18.25 -23.25
C ALA A 71 -32.07 18.70 -22.04
N ASP A 72 -31.01 19.43 -22.39
CA ASP A 72 -29.98 20.00 -21.54
C ASP A 72 -30.51 20.74 -20.30
N THR A 73 -29.85 20.56 -19.15
CA THR A 73 -29.14 21.64 -18.44
C THR A 73 -28.21 21.05 -17.37
N ILE A 74 -27.05 21.69 -17.23
CA ILE A 74 -26.07 21.56 -16.16
C ILE A 74 -26.72 21.44 -14.77
N ASP A 75 -26.50 20.32 -14.08
CA ASP A 75 -25.97 20.38 -12.70
C ASP A 75 -25.25 19.08 -12.31
N SER A 76 -24.14 19.21 -11.59
CA SER A 76 -23.32 18.09 -11.12
C SER A 76 -23.40 18.04 -9.59
N PRO A 77 -24.28 17.20 -9.01
CA PRO A 77 -24.45 17.17 -7.57
C PRO A 77 -23.19 16.63 -6.91
N ALA A 78 -22.71 17.36 -5.89
CA ALA A 78 -21.52 17.00 -5.13
C ALA A 78 -21.52 15.51 -4.75
N GLY A 79 -20.51 14.73 -5.10
CA GLY A 79 -19.10 15.09 -5.17
C GLY A 79 -18.31 14.35 -4.10
N ILE A 80 -18.65 13.08 -3.86
CA ILE A 80 -17.89 12.21 -2.96
C ILE A 80 -16.51 12.02 -3.60
N PRO A 81 -15.40 12.41 -2.93
CA PRO A 81 -14.06 12.26 -3.48
C PRO A 81 -13.73 10.78 -3.65
N GLN A 82 -13.74 10.29 -4.90
CA GLN A 82 -13.51 8.88 -5.18
C GLN A 82 -12.06 8.51 -4.84
N LYS A 83 -11.91 7.62 -3.85
CA LYS A 83 -10.61 7.19 -3.34
C LYS A 83 -9.97 6.18 -4.28
N ILE A 84 -8.97 6.63 -5.02
CA ILE A 84 -8.27 5.83 -6.03
C ILE A 84 -7.16 4.96 -5.42
N TRP A 85 -6.76 3.93 -6.18
CA TRP A 85 -5.70 2.96 -5.85
C TRP A 85 -5.93 2.20 -4.52
N THR A 86 -7.19 1.94 -4.17
CA THR A 86 -7.63 1.27 -2.93
C THR A 86 -7.52 -0.26 -2.99
N THR A 87 -6.30 -0.78 -3.19
CA THR A 87 -5.94 -2.21 -2.99
C THR A 87 -6.71 -3.23 -3.85
N SER A 88 -7.60 -2.80 -4.75
CA SER A 88 -8.31 -3.69 -5.67
C SER A 88 -7.33 -4.45 -6.57
N LYS A 89 -7.59 -5.75 -6.77
CA LYS A 89 -6.84 -6.60 -7.70
C LYS A 89 -7.01 -6.15 -9.16
N ASN A 90 -8.11 -5.46 -9.46
CA ASN A 90 -8.44 -4.93 -10.77
C ASN A 90 -8.43 -3.40 -10.72
N GLN A 91 -7.73 -2.76 -11.66
CA GLN A 91 -7.76 -1.30 -11.80
C GLN A 91 -9.12 -0.88 -12.36
N THR A 92 -9.76 0.11 -11.74
CA THR A 92 -10.97 0.76 -12.28
C THR A 92 -10.58 1.67 -13.46
N PRO A 93 -11.51 2.02 -14.38
CA PRO A 93 -11.21 3.00 -15.44
C PRO A 93 -10.72 4.34 -14.87
N LEU A 94 -11.27 4.77 -13.73
CA LEU A 94 -10.82 5.97 -13.02
C LEU A 94 -9.38 5.84 -12.46
N ASP A 95 -8.94 4.64 -12.04
CA ASP A 95 -7.55 4.41 -11.64
C ASP A 95 -6.57 4.56 -12.82
N VAL A 96 -7.03 4.30 -14.06
CA VAL A 96 -6.27 4.41 -15.30
C VAL A 96 -6.16 5.88 -15.70
N GLU A 97 -7.27 6.62 -15.74
CA GLU A 97 -7.29 8.07 -15.99
C GLU A 97 -6.46 8.84 -14.96
N ALA A 98 -6.64 8.52 -13.67
CA ALA A 98 -5.85 9.10 -12.59
C ALA A 98 -4.35 8.77 -12.71
N ALA A 99 -3.99 7.59 -13.22
CA ALA A 99 -2.59 7.22 -13.46
C ALA A 99 -2.00 7.98 -14.65
N ALA A 100 -2.76 8.21 -15.72
CA ALA A 100 -2.34 9.06 -16.84
C ALA A 100 -2.08 10.51 -16.37
N PHE A 101 -3.02 11.09 -15.62
CA PHE A 101 -2.90 12.43 -15.07
C PHE A 101 -1.76 12.55 -14.03
N PHE A 102 -1.57 11.53 -13.20
CA PHE A 102 -0.44 11.44 -12.29
C PHE A 102 0.91 11.47 -13.03
N LEU A 103 1.01 10.77 -14.17
CA LEU A 103 2.24 10.73 -14.97
C LEU A 103 2.50 12.03 -15.73
N SER A 104 1.46 12.74 -16.21
CA SER A 104 1.65 14.07 -16.79
C SER A 104 2.17 15.07 -15.75
N LEU A 105 1.60 15.09 -14.55
CA LEU A 105 2.10 15.92 -13.43
C LEU A 105 3.53 15.56 -13.02
N ARG A 106 3.87 14.26 -13.00
CA ARG A 106 5.24 13.82 -12.72
C ARG A 106 6.20 14.26 -13.83
N LYS A 107 5.78 14.24 -15.10
CA LYS A 107 6.57 14.71 -16.25
C LYS A 107 6.82 16.22 -16.22
N GLU A 108 5.79 17.03 -15.92
CA GLU A 108 5.90 18.50 -15.72
C GLU A 108 6.95 18.88 -14.65
N LEU A 109 7.07 18.06 -13.61
CA LEU A 109 7.96 18.31 -12.48
C LEU A 109 9.31 17.59 -12.60
N ASP A 110 9.61 16.90 -13.71
CA ASP A 110 10.79 16.04 -13.82
C ASP A 110 12.11 16.79 -13.63
N ASP A 111 12.24 18.00 -14.16
CA ASP A 111 13.42 18.84 -13.96
C ASP A 111 13.68 19.14 -12.47
N LYS A 112 12.61 19.30 -11.67
CA LYS A 112 12.71 19.49 -10.22
C LYS A 112 13.05 18.20 -9.49
N PHE A 113 12.63 17.03 -10.00
CA PHE A 113 13.05 15.73 -9.47
C PHE A 113 14.51 15.39 -9.79
N ARG A 114 15.11 16.06 -10.80
CA ARG A 114 16.54 15.96 -11.14
C ARG A 114 17.41 16.93 -10.33
N ASP A 115 16.87 18.06 -9.89
CA ASP A 115 17.58 18.98 -9.00
C ASP A 115 17.80 18.36 -7.61
N LYS A 116 19.04 18.46 -7.11
CA LYS A 116 19.45 17.99 -5.79
C LYS A 116 19.02 18.93 -4.65
N LYS A 117 18.60 20.17 -4.97
CA LYS A 117 18.20 21.18 -3.97
C LYS A 117 16.79 20.97 -3.43
N THR A 118 15.85 20.54 -4.26
CA THR A 118 14.47 20.28 -3.85
C THR A 118 14.33 18.89 -3.24
N THR A 119 13.69 18.79 -2.07
CA THR A 119 13.44 17.47 -1.48
C THR A 119 12.32 16.77 -2.26
N ASN A 120 12.60 15.56 -2.76
CA ASN A 120 11.59 14.72 -3.43
C ASN A 120 10.30 14.54 -2.59
N ALA A 121 10.41 14.67 -1.27
CA ALA A 121 9.25 14.67 -0.36
C ALA A 121 8.22 15.75 -0.70
N THR A 122 8.66 17.00 -0.89
CA THR A 122 7.79 18.14 -1.22
C THR A 122 7.18 18.02 -2.61
N LEU A 123 7.93 17.52 -3.59
CA LEU A 123 7.42 17.30 -4.95
C LEU A 123 6.32 16.24 -4.99
N TRP A 124 6.47 15.13 -4.25
CA TRP A 124 5.40 14.13 -4.14
C TRP A 124 4.15 14.65 -3.44
N GLN A 125 4.32 15.54 -2.45
CA GLN A 125 3.19 16.20 -1.79
C GLN A 125 2.46 17.16 -2.77
N GLN A 126 3.19 17.99 -3.51
CA GLN A 126 2.61 18.88 -4.54
C GLN A 126 1.83 18.11 -5.61
N ILE A 127 2.31 16.92 -6.01
CA ILE A 127 1.55 16.04 -6.93
C ILE A 127 0.27 15.55 -6.26
N SER A 128 0.32 15.06 -5.01
CA SER A 128 -0.89 14.59 -4.32
C SER A 128 -1.93 15.70 -4.12
N GLU A 129 -1.50 16.93 -3.85
CA GLU A 129 -2.37 18.10 -3.73
C GLU A 129 -3.03 18.45 -5.07
N LYS A 130 -2.25 18.49 -6.16
CA LYS A 130 -2.80 18.66 -7.52
C LYS A 130 -3.76 17.53 -7.93
N MET A 131 -3.50 16.28 -7.54
CA MET A 131 -4.42 15.16 -7.82
C MET A 131 -5.74 15.31 -7.08
N ASN A 132 -5.69 15.56 -5.77
CA ASN A 132 -6.88 15.78 -4.95
C ASN A 132 -7.71 16.97 -5.47
N ALA A 133 -7.06 18.04 -5.94
CA ALA A 133 -7.72 19.21 -6.54
C ALA A 133 -8.45 18.91 -7.87
N ASN A 134 -8.09 17.84 -8.57
CA ASN A 134 -8.77 17.37 -9.80
C ASN A 134 -9.77 16.23 -9.52
N GLY A 135 -10.24 16.08 -8.28
CA GLY A 135 -11.22 15.06 -7.88
C GLY A 135 -10.63 13.66 -7.64
N TYR A 136 -9.35 13.43 -7.94
CA TYR A 136 -8.67 12.16 -7.75
C TYR A 136 -8.13 12.04 -6.31
N PHE A 137 -8.91 11.44 -5.41
CA PHE A 137 -8.56 11.44 -4.00
C PHE A 137 -7.53 10.37 -3.65
N VAL A 138 -6.27 10.81 -3.49
CA VAL A 138 -5.15 9.97 -3.06
C VAL A 138 -5.02 9.98 -1.53
N GLY A 139 -5.49 11.02 -0.84
CA GLY A 139 -5.36 11.22 0.60
C GLY A 139 -4.58 12.48 0.96
N HIS A 140 -4.51 12.82 2.24
CA HIS A 140 -3.94 14.10 2.69
C HIS A 140 -2.49 13.98 3.19
N GLY A 141 -1.70 15.04 2.99
CA GLY A 141 -0.36 15.20 3.53
C GLY A 141 0.56 14.01 3.25
N ILE A 142 1.04 13.36 4.32
CA ILE A 142 2.00 12.26 4.26
C ILE A 142 1.42 11.01 3.57
N GLU A 143 0.12 10.73 3.76
CA GLU A 143 -0.54 9.56 3.16
C GLU A 143 -0.64 9.71 1.63
N GLY A 144 -1.09 10.88 1.16
CA GLY A 144 -1.17 11.20 -0.27
C GLY A 144 0.21 11.16 -0.95
N ARG A 145 1.19 11.81 -0.32
CA ARG A 145 2.59 11.81 -0.74
C ARG A 145 3.16 10.39 -0.93
N GLU A 146 3.00 9.51 0.07
CA GLU A 146 3.59 8.17 0.00
C GLU A 146 2.84 7.26 -0.98
N ARG A 147 1.51 7.40 -1.13
CA ARG A 147 0.75 6.72 -2.18
C ARG A 147 1.19 7.11 -3.58
N CYS A 148 1.37 8.39 -3.87
CA CYS A 148 1.93 8.86 -5.14
C CYS A 148 3.32 8.26 -5.41
N ARG A 149 4.22 8.31 -4.41
CA ARG A 149 5.56 7.71 -4.49
C ARG A 149 5.52 6.20 -4.73
N GLN A 150 4.66 5.47 -4.03
CA GLN A 150 4.53 4.01 -4.16
C GLN A 150 3.92 3.63 -5.52
N LYS A 151 2.92 4.36 -6.02
CA LYS A 151 2.36 4.18 -7.36
C LYS A 151 3.44 4.34 -8.43
N PHE A 152 4.26 5.40 -8.34
CA PHE A 152 5.39 5.59 -9.25
C PHE A 152 6.43 4.46 -9.15
N ALA A 153 6.79 4.02 -7.94
CA ALA A 153 7.72 2.92 -7.75
C ALA A 153 7.21 1.61 -8.39
N ASN A 154 5.91 1.32 -8.27
CA ASN A 154 5.28 0.14 -8.88
C ASN A 154 5.27 0.22 -10.42
N LEU A 155 4.97 1.39 -10.98
CA LEU A 155 5.04 1.64 -12.43
C LEU A 155 6.49 1.51 -12.92
N GLN A 156 7.45 2.14 -12.23
CA GLN A 156 8.88 2.07 -12.55
C GLN A 156 9.41 0.63 -12.52
N GLN A 157 9.04 -0.16 -11.51
CA GLN A 157 9.44 -1.57 -11.44
C GLN A 157 8.84 -2.39 -12.60
N THR A 158 7.60 -2.11 -13.00
CA THR A 158 6.92 -2.79 -14.11
C THR A 158 7.58 -2.47 -15.45
N TYR A 159 7.90 -1.20 -15.67
CA TYR A 159 8.63 -0.70 -16.83
C TYR A 159 10.05 -1.29 -16.95
N LEU A 160 10.84 -1.26 -15.86
CA LEU A 160 12.18 -1.86 -15.85
C LEU A 160 12.13 -3.38 -16.13
N LYS A 161 11.23 -4.12 -15.47
CA LYS A 161 10.98 -5.55 -15.73
C LYS A 161 10.61 -5.84 -17.19
N TYR A 162 9.98 -4.90 -17.90
CA TYR A 162 9.70 -5.06 -19.33
C TYR A 162 10.94 -4.85 -20.18
N ILE A 163 11.75 -3.81 -19.91
CA ILE A 163 13.02 -3.57 -20.60
C ILE A 163 14.00 -4.74 -20.40
N ASP A 164 14.16 -5.23 -19.18
CA ASP A 164 15.05 -6.35 -18.87
C ASP A 164 14.65 -7.62 -19.63
N ARG A 165 13.35 -7.95 -19.67
CA ARG A 165 12.84 -9.08 -20.46
C ARG A 165 13.02 -8.87 -21.96
N ARG A 166 12.76 -7.66 -22.48
CA ARG A 166 12.98 -7.33 -23.89
C ARG A 166 14.45 -7.48 -24.29
N ARG A 167 15.39 -7.14 -23.40
CA ARG A 167 16.83 -7.35 -23.58
C ARG A 167 17.23 -8.84 -23.55
N GLN A 168 16.62 -9.63 -22.67
CA GLN A 168 16.95 -11.06 -22.52
C GLN A 168 16.36 -11.94 -23.62
N THR A 169 15.13 -11.67 -24.08
CA THR A 169 14.38 -12.61 -24.93
C THR A 169 14.69 -12.51 -26.42
N GLY A 170 15.23 -11.38 -26.91
CA GLY A 170 15.62 -11.20 -28.33
C GLY A 170 14.43 -11.27 -29.30
N GLU A 171 13.86 -10.12 -29.67
CA GLU A 171 12.74 -9.97 -30.62
C GLU A 171 11.43 -10.73 -30.32
N GLY A 172 11.35 -11.51 -29.23
CA GLY A 172 10.11 -12.10 -28.75
C GLY A 172 9.01 -11.04 -28.53
N LYS A 173 7.78 -11.34 -28.98
CA LYS A 173 6.62 -10.45 -28.91
C LYS A 173 6.09 -10.32 -27.47
N ILE A 174 6.79 -9.55 -26.64
CA ILE A 174 6.38 -9.20 -25.28
C ILE A 174 5.39 -8.03 -25.33
N GLU A 175 4.23 -8.18 -24.70
CA GLU A 175 3.23 -7.12 -24.59
C GLU A 175 3.76 -5.90 -23.81
N LYS A 176 3.54 -4.70 -24.36
CA LYS A 176 3.89 -3.44 -23.69
C LYS A 176 3.04 -3.27 -22.43
N PRO A 177 3.62 -2.94 -21.26
CA PRO A 177 2.84 -2.59 -20.07
C PRO A 177 1.96 -1.34 -20.28
N PRO A 178 0.89 -1.19 -19.49
CA PRO A 178 0.17 0.08 -19.40
C PRO A 178 1.12 1.23 -19.04
N PHE A 179 0.90 2.39 -19.66
CA PHE A 179 1.69 3.61 -19.52
C PHE A 179 3.18 3.47 -19.88
N PHE A 180 3.53 2.54 -20.77
CA PHE A 180 4.93 2.33 -21.17
C PHE A 180 5.55 3.59 -21.80
N ASP A 181 4.85 4.25 -22.73
CA ASP A 181 5.42 5.37 -23.49
C ASP A 181 5.59 6.64 -22.62
N GLU A 182 4.72 6.86 -21.62
CA GLU A 182 4.85 7.93 -20.62
C GLU A 182 5.99 7.66 -19.64
N MET A 183 6.17 6.40 -19.22
CA MET A 183 7.28 5.99 -18.36
C MET A 183 8.62 6.02 -19.09
N ASP A 184 8.66 5.66 -20.38
CA ASP A 184 9.82 5.78 -21.25
C ASP A 184 10.23 7.25 -21.45
N ALA A 185 9.26 8.15 -21.64
CA ALA A 185 9.52 9.60 -21.73
C ALA A 185 10.16 10.19 -20.46
N ILE A 186 9.89 9.61 -19.27
CA ILE A 186 10.47 10.05 -17.98
C ILE A 186 11.81 9.33 -17.70
N LEU A 187 11.89 8.03 -17.94
CA LEU A 187 12.97 7.16 -17.47
C LEU A 187 13.93 6.64 -18.55
N GLY A 188 13.57 6.66 -19.84
CA GLY A 188 14.33 6.04 -20.92
C GLY A 188 15.75 6.58 -21.10
N LYS A 189 15.99 7.83 -20.67
CA LYS A 189 17.31 8.49 -20.66
C LYS A 189 18.09 8.31 -19.34
N SER A 190 17.71 7.37 -18.48
CA SER A 190 18.37 7.15 -17.18
C SER A 190 19.42 6.03 -17.26
N ASP A 191 20.47 6.13 -16.46
CA ASP A 191 21.55 5.13 -16.39
C ASP A 191 21.04 3.72 -16.01
N LYS A 192 19.81 3.61 -15.50
CA LYS A 192 19.13 2.34 -15.17
C LYS A 192 18.55 1.65 -16.39
N THR A 193 18.10 2.42 -17.39
CA THR A 193 17.53 1.87 -18.63
C THR A 193 18.61 1.68 -19.68
N ASP A 194 19.61 2.56 -19.72
CA ASP A 194 20.76 2.41 -20.61
C ASP A 194 22.09 2.70 -19.89
N PRO A 195 22.77 1.66 -19.35
CA PRO A 195 24.03 1.85 -18.66
C PRO A 195 25.13 2.19 -19.66
N VAL A 196 25.77 3.36 -19.50
CA VAL A 196 26.92 3.75 -20.31
C VAL A 196 28.02 2.71 -20.15
N LEU A 197 28.39 2.05 -21.25
CA LEU A 197 29.50 1.11 -21.30
C LEU A 197 30.83 1.88 -21.20
N ILE A 198 31.28 2.12 -19.96
CA ILE A 198 32.62 2.63 -19.70
C ILE A 198 33.59 1.48 -19.93
N LEU A 199 34.15 1.42 -21.14
CA LEU A 199 35.30 0.58 -21.44
C LEU A 199 36.56 1.26 -20.88
N ASP A 200 36.95 0.86 -19.67
CA ASP A 200 38.23 1.25 -19.09
C ASP A 200 39.35 0.84 -20.04
N SER A 201 39.91 1.84 -20.73
CA SER A 201 40.99 1.68 -21.69
C SER A 201 42.30 1.49 -20.93
N ILE A 202 42.44 0.34 -20.27
CA ILE A 202 43.72 -0.12 -19.72
C ILE A 202 44.68 -0.22 -20.90
N PRO A 203 45.81 0.50 -20.91
CA PRO A 203 46.83 0.31 -21.93
C PRO A 203 47.34 -1.12 -21.82
N ILE A 204 47.05 -1.94 -22.83
CA ILE A 204 47.71 -3.24 -22.98
C ILE A 204 49.12 -2.93 -23.48
N GLU A 205 50.02 -2.64 -22.54
CA GLU A 205 51.46 -2.63 -22.78
C GLU A 205 51.88 -4.07 -23.12
N ASN A 206 51.77 -4.42 -24.41
CA ASN A 206 52.43 -5.60 -24.96
C ASN A 206 53.94 -5.38 -24.86
N PRO A 207 54.69 -6.16 -24.07
CA PRO A 207 56.14 -6.03 -24.00
C PRO A 207 56.78 -6.74 -25.20
N ILE A 208 56.70 -6.10 -26.38
CA ILE A 208 57.51 -6.45 -27.54
C ILE A 208 58.36 -5.24 -27.91
N SER A 209 59.47 -5.09 -27.20
CA SER A 209 60.61 -4.35 -27.74
C SER A 209 61.14 -5.12 -28.95
N ASN A 210 61.05 -4.53 -30.14
CA ASN A 210 62.25 -3.94 -30.74
C ASN A 210 61.93 -3.07 -31.95
N ASP A 211 62.78 -2.06 -32.10
CA ASP A 211 62.82 -1.06 -33.15
C ASP A 211 63.13 -1.66 -34.54
N VAL A 212 62.52 -1.06 -35.57
CA VAL A 212 63.13 -0.56 -36.82
C VAL A 212 61.98 -0.25 -37.78
N GLY A 213 61.83 1.02 -38.14
CA GLY A 213 60.77 1.45 -39.06
C GLY A 213 61.06 1.15 -40.53
N SER A 214 60.02 0.85 -41.31
CA SER A 214 59.92 1.35 -42.69
C SER A 214 58.48 1.35 -43.22
N SER A 215 58.25 2.20 -44.20
CA SER A 215 57.03 2.27 -45.00
C SER A 215 56.82 1.00 -45.83
N VAL A 216 55.57 0.52 -45.97
CA VAL A 216 54.93 0.21 -47.28
C VAL A 216 53.47 -0.28 -47.14
N LYS A 217 52.61 0.36 -47.93
CA LYS A 217 51.33 -0.06 -48.56
C LYS A 217 50.78 -1.50 -48.41
N SER A 218 49.43 -1.52 -48.31
CA SER A 218 48.47 -2.30 -49.15
C SER A 218 47.75 -3.57 -48.64
N THR A 219 46.41 -3.46 -48.71
CA THR A 219 45.38 -4.41 -49.23
C THR A 219 44.98 -5.72 -48.51
N MET A 220 43.68 -5.76 -48.18
CA MET A 220 42.68 -6.85 -48.30
C MET A 220 42.94 -8.24 -47.71
N GLY A 221 41.90 -8.80 -47.06
CA GLY A 221 41.67 -10.25 -47.03
C GLY A 221 40.98 -10.80 -45.78
N GLU A 222 39.74 -11.26 -45.94
CA GLU A 222 39.06 -12.25 -45.08
C GLU A 222 40.01 -13.40 -44.64
N LYS A 223 39.87 -14.06 -43.48
CA LYS A 223 38.75 -14.94 -43.12
C LYS A 223 38.87 -15.53 -41.70
N SER A 224 37.82 -16.22 -41.27
CA SER A 224 37.64 -16.98 -40.03
C SER A 224 38.75 -17.98 -39.68
N ILE A 225 38.89 -18.27 -38.38
CA ILE A 225 39.14 -19.63 -37.87
C ILE A 225 38.52 -19.81 -36.48
N ASP A 226 37.51 -20.68 -36.40
CA ASP A 226 37.23 -21.44 -35.17
C ASP A 226 38.35 -22.47 -34.95
N LEU A 227 38.74 -22.75 -33.70
CA LEU A 227 38.58 -24.11 -33.16
C LEU A 227 38.83 -24.23 -31.64
N HIS A 228 38.06 -25.15 -31.07
CA HIS A 228 38.24 -25.97 -29.87
C HIS A 228 39.69 -26.17 -29.36
N SER A 229 39.98 -26.57 -28.12
CA SER A 229 39.27 -26.95 -26.88
C SER A 229 40.25 -27.90 -26.16
N SER A 230 40.07 -28.11 -24.85
CA SER A 230 40.61 -29.25 -24.10
C SER A 230 42.13 -29.25 -23.82
N GLN A 231 42.65 -29.71 -22.69
CA GLN A 231 42.19 -29.89 -21.31
C GLN A 231 43.35 -30.61 -20.58
N GLN A 232 43.65 -30.19 -19.34
CA GLN A 232 44.20 -31.02 -18.25
C GLN A 232 45.66 -31.57 -18.27
N LYS A 233 46.39 -31.15 -17.22
CA LYS A 233 46.92 -31.96 -16.08
C LYS A 233 48.44 -32.14 -15.89
N LYS A 234 48.79 -32.07 -14.59
CA LYS A 234 49.95 -32.64 -13.85
C LYS A 234 51.32 -31.99 -14.10
N THR A 235 51.80 -31.15 -13.19
CA THR A 235 52.51 -31.43 -11.91
C THR A 235 53.96 -31.90 -12.09
N GLU A 236 54.91 -31.02 -11.74
CA GLU A 236 56.11 -31.44 -11.00
C GLU A 236 56.73 -30.28 -10.21
N LYS A 237 57.49 -30.61 -9.16
CA LYS A 237 58.15 -29.68 -8.24
C LYS A 237 59.57 -29.38 -8.73
N VAL A 238 59.98 -28.12 -8.75
CA VAL A 238 61.40 -27.73 -8.60
C VAL A 238 61.48 -26.55 -7.64
N GLU A 239 62.38 -26.64 -6.66
CA GLU A 239 62.64 -25.59 -5.67
C GLU A 239 63.76 -24.67 -6.19
N GLY A 240 63.57 -23.34 -6.14
CA GLY A 240 64.58 -22.42 -6.68
C GLY A 240 64.20 -20.93 -6.63
N ALA A 241 64.43 -20.31 -5.46
CA ALA A 241 64.68 -18.87 -5.22
C ALA A 241 63.71 -17.77 -5.73
N ASN A 242 63.37 -16.86 -4.80
CA ASN A 242 62.91 -15.48 -5.01
C ASN A 242 61.71 -15.22 -5.96
N ILE A 243 60.50 -15.38 -5.41
CA ILE A 243 59.32 -14.66 -5.90
C ILE A 243 58.81 -13.74 -4.78
N LEU A 244 58.74 -12.45 -5.08
CA LEU A 244 58.09 -11.43 -4.24
C LEU A 244 56.66 -11.88 -3.89
N GLN A 245 56.40 -12.18 -2.62
CA GLN A 245 55.06 -12.55 -2.19
C GLN A 245 54.10 -11.37 -2.35
N ASN A 246 53.24 -11.46 -3.35
CA ASN A 246 52.12 -10.55 -3.56
C ASN A 246 51.23 -10.51 -2.30
N LYS A 247 51.33 -9.45 -1.52
CA LYS A 247 50.54 -9.22 -0.28
C LYS A 247 49.02 -9.29 -0.51
N PHE A 248 48.57 -9.14 -1.76
CA PHE A 248 47.17 -9.19 -2.17
C PHE A 248 46.56 -10.60 -2.27
N LEU A 249 47.36 -11.67 -2.37
CA LEU A 249 46.83 -13.05 -2.32
C LEU A 249 46.27 -13.38 -0.92
N ASN A 250 46.79 -12.71 0.12
CA ASN A 250 46.30 -12.68 1.51
C ASN A 250 44.90 -12.06 1.72
N ALA A 251 44.27 -11.47 0.71
CA ALA A 251 42.99 -10.76 0.86
C ALA A 251 41.82 -11.75 1.09
N LYS A 252 41.53 -12.03 2.37
CA LYS A 252 40.34 -12.80 2.78
C LYS A 252 39.09 -12.16 2.17
N THR A 253 38.44 -12.87 1.25
CA THR A 253 37.18 -12.49 0.60
C THR A 253 35.98 -12.63 1.53
N THR A 254 36.00 -11.91 2.66
CA THR A 254 34.93 -11.93 3.67
C THR A 254 34.10 -10.65 3.64
N LEU A 255 33.47 -10.38 2.48
CA LEU A 255 32.35 -9.44 2.33
C LEU A 255 31.00 -10.14 2.52
N LYS A 256 30.92 -11.07 3.47
CA LYS A 256 29.63 -11.45 4.07
C LYS A 256 29.42 -10.52 5.27
N PRO A 257 28.48 -9.56 5.23
CA PRO A 257 28.16 -8.77 6.42
C PRO A 257 27.75 -9.71 7.54
N LYS A 258 28.19 -9.44 8.78
CA LYS A 258 27.79 -10.23 9.95
C LYS A 258 26.27 -10.11 10.12
N LYS A 259 25.55 -11.19 9.79
CA LYS A 259 24.07 -11.19 9.73
C LYS A 259 23.39 -11.31 11.10
N ASN A 260 24.12 -11.37 12.21
CA ASN A 260 23.53 -11.69 13.51
C ASN A 260 23.11 -10.42 14.28
N ASP A 261 24.05 -9.53 14.62
CA ASP A 261 23.81 -8.32 15.44
C ASP A 261 22.68 -7.40 14.95
N PHE A 262 22.39 -7.36 13.64
CA PHE A 262 21.35 -6.49 13.09
C PHE A 262 19.94 -7.06 13.30
N TYR A 263 19.78 -8.38 13.13
CA TYR A 263 18.47 -9.03 13.25
C TYR A 263 18.07 -9.19 14.71
N GLU A 264 19.01 -9.56 15.60
CA GLU A 264 18.77 -9.61 17.06
C GLU A 264 18.25 -8.26 17.58
N LYS A 265 18.91 -7.14 17.26
CA LYS A 265 18.45 -5.79 17.64
C LYS A 265 17.08 -5.40 17.07
N PHE A 266 16.66 -5.99 15.95
CA PHE A 266 15.34 -5.74 15.38
C PHE A 266 14.26 -6.54 16.13
N TYR A 267 14.54 -7.81 16.47
CA TYR A 267 13.65 -8.63 17.31
C TYR A 267 13.50 -8.03 18.71
N ASP A 268 14.60 -7.67 19.39
CA ASP A 268 14.60 -7.00 20.70
C ASP A 268 13.72 -5.73 20.72
N LEU A 269 13.72 -4.97 19.62
CA LEU A 269 12.96 -3.73 19.50
C LEU A 269 11.46 -4.02 19.25
N SER A 270 11.15 -5.05 18.47
CA SER A 270 9.78 -5.52 18.23
C SER A 270 9.16 -6.05 19.52
N GLU A 271 9.87 -6.93 20.24
CA GLU A 271 9.44 -7.53 21.50
C GLU A 271 9.19 -6.45 22.57
N LYS A 272 10.13 -5.50 22.75
CA LYS A 272 9.92 -4.34 23.62
C LYS A 272 8.76 -3.43 23.21
N SER A 273 8.34 -3.44 21.95
CA SER A 273 7.16 -2.71 21.48
C SER A 273 5.86 -3.45 21.82
N GLU A 274 5.89 -4.78 21.79
CA GLU A 274 4.75 -5.65 22.15
C GLU A 274 4.54 -5.70 23.65
N GLU A 275 5.61 -5.82 24.45
CA GLU A 275 5.56 -5.68 25.91
C GLU A 275 4.88 -4.38 26.34
N ARG A 276 5.15 -3.26 25.67
CA ARG A 276 4.54 -1.97 25.99
C ARG A 276 3.04 -1.97 25.69
N LYS A 277 2.60 -2.60 24.59
CA LYS A 277 1.18 -2.76 24.26
C LYS A 277 0.48 -3.68 25.25
N ILE A 278 1.10 -4.79 25.64
CA ILE A 278 0.58 -5.72 26.65
C ILE A 278 0.43 -4.99 28.00
N LYS A 279 1.48 -4.30 28.48
CA LYS A 279 1.43 -3.50 29.72
C LYS A 279 0.39 -2.37 29.67
N GLN A 280 0.17 -1.75 28.52
CA GLN A 280 -0.90 -0.76 28.33
C GLN A 280 -2.29 -1.41 28.39
N PHE A 281 -2.46 -2.59 27.80
CA PHE A 281 -3.69 -3.35 27.84
C PHE A 281 -4.01 -3.88 29.25
N ASP A 282 -3.01 -4.42 29.96
CA ASP A 282 -3.16 -4.91 31.33
C ASP A 282 -3.59 -3.78 32.29
N ASN A 283 -2.94 -2.61 32.20
CA ASN A 283 -3.31 -1.42 32.97
C ASN A 283 -4.76 -0.95 32.67
N MET A 284 -5.16 -0.96 31.39
CA MET A 284 -6.54 -0.66 31.00
C MET A 284 -7.54 -1.71 31.52
N MET A 285 -7.18 -2.99 31.53
CA MET A 285 -8.01 -4.07 32.08
C MET A 285 -8.12 -4.02 33.60
N GLU A 286 -7.07 -3.58 34.30
CA GLU A 286 -7.08 -3.31 35.74
C GLU A 286 -8.00 -2.13 36.06
N LEU A 287 -7.88 -1.02 35.33
CA LEU A 287 -8.76 0.15 35.47
C LEU A 287 -10.24 -0.20 35.25
N MET A 288 -10.57 -1.01 34.24
CA MET A 288 -11.96 -1.46 34.03
C MET A 288 -12.47 -2.40 35.13
N LYS A 289 -11.61 -3.22 35.73
CA LYS A 289 -11.98 -4.06 36.88
C LYS A 289 -12.29 -3.19 38.10
N ASP A 290 -11.44 -2.21 38.40
CA ASP A 290 -11.64 -1.26 39.50
C ASP A 290 -12.94 -0.46 39.34
N GLU A 291 -13.22 0.04 38.13
CA GLU A 291 -14.47 0.75 37.85
C GLU A 291 -15.68 -0.18 37.99
N SER A 292 -15.60 -1.40 37.47
CA SER A 292 -16.67 -2.40 37.63
C SER A 292 -16.90 -2.78 39.09
N GLN A 293 -15.84 -2.87 39.91
CA GLN A 293 -15.95 -3.15 41.34
C GLN A 293 -16.61 -1.98 42.08
N LYS A 294 -16.19 -0.73 41.83
CA LYS A 294 -16.82 0.46 42.42
C LYS A 294 -18.31 0.56 42.11
N ARG A 295 -18.69 0.41 40.83
CA ARG A 295 -20.11 0.38 40.42
C ARG A 295 -20.90 -0.75 41.12
N HIS A 296 -20.28 -1.92 41.30
CA HIS A 296 -20.91 -3.03 42.03
C HIS A 296 -21.08 -2.72 43.52
N GLU A 297 -20.07 -2.14 44.17
CA GLU A 297 -20.14 -1.72 45.58
C GLU A 297 -21.21 -0.64 45.82
N GLU A 298 -21.31 0.35 44.93
CA GLU A 298 -22.35 1.39 44.97
C GLU A 298 -23.77 0.80 44.88
N VAL A 299 -23.99 -0.11 43.93
CA VAL A 299 -25.27 -0.84 43.80
C VAL A 299 -25.58 -1.65 45.06
N MET A 300 -24.59 -2.37 45.60
CA MET A 300 -24.76 -3.16 46.81
C MET A 300 -25.00 -2.28 48.06
N ALA A 301 -24.40 -1.09 48.14
CA ALA A 301 -24.68 -0.10 49.18
C ALA A 301 -26.11 0.45 49.05
N MET A 302 -26.56 0.79 47.84
CA MET A 302 -27.93 1.24 47.58
C MET A 302 -28.98 0.19 47.99
N LEU A 303 -28.76 -1.08 47.64
CA LEU A 303 -29.62 -2.20 48.04
C LEU A 303 -29.71 -2.36 49.56
N ARG A 304 -28.60 -2.20 50.30
CA ARG A 304 -28.60 -2.22 51.77
C ARG A 304 -29.43 -1.06 52.35
N ILE A 305 -29.33 0.14 51.79
CA ILE A 305 -30.12 1.31 52.22
C ILE A 305 -31.61 1.09 51.95
N MET A 306 -31.97 0.52 50.80
CA MET A 306 -33.36 0.17 50.48
C MET A 306 -33.92 -0.90 51.43
N ALA A 307 -33.14 -1.93 51.77
CA ALA A 307 -33.54 -2.97 52.71
C ALA A 307 -33.73 -2.48 54.16
N GLN A 308 -32.97 -1.45 54.58
CA GLN A 308 -33.11 -0.85 55.91
C GLN A 308 -34.35 0.06 56.05
N LYS A 309 -34.87 0.60 54.94
CA LYS A 309 -36.16 1.33 54.92
C LYS A 309 -37.33 0.35 55.06
N LYS A 310 -37.56 -0.13 56.29
CA LYS A 310 -38.78 -0.91 56.64
C LYS A 310 -40.03 -0.17 56.14
N PRO A 311 -41.03 -0.89 55.59
CA PRO A 311 -42.26 -0.26 55.11
C PRO A 311 -42.93 0.49 56.25
N THR A 312 -43.12 1.80 56.06
CA THR A 312 -43.82 2.65 57.02
C THR A 312 -45.23 2.12 57.22
N LYS A 313 -45.65 2.03 58.50
CA LYS A 313 -46.92 1.41 58.94
C LYS A 313 -48.07 1.77 58.00
N LYS A 314 -48.77 0.75 57.47
CA LYS A 314 -50.08 0.91 56.83
C LYS A 314 -50.94 1.78 57.76
N ARG A 315 -51.29 3.00 57.30
CA ARG A 315 -52.32 3.81 57.97
C ARG A 315 -53.61 3.01 57.93
N LYS A 316 -54.16 2.73 59.12
CA LYS A 316 -55.49 2.14 59.26
C LYS A 316 -56.46 3.13 58.62
N ARG A 317 -57.16 2.71 57.56
CA ARG A 317 -58.18 3.53 56.90
C ARG A 317 -59.45 3.36 57.71
N ASP A 318 -59.86 4.41 58.40
CA ASP A 318 -61.09 4.36 59.19
C ASP A 318 -62.28 4.18 58.26
N SER A 319 -62.99 3.07 58.44
CA SER A 319 -64.23 2.75 57.75
C SER A 319 -65.40 3.38 58.50
N SER A 320 -65.76 4.60 58.12
CA SER A 320 -67.03 5.21 58.51
C SER A 320 -68.07 4.96 57.42
N SER A 321 -68.92 3.95 57.61
CA SER A 321 -70.17 3.76 56.86
C SER A 321 -71.17 2.92 57.66
N ASP A 322 -72.32 3.56 57.94
CA ASP A 322 -73.66 2.99 58.12
C ASP A 322 -74.12 2.33 59.44
N THR A 323 -75.44 2.43 59.63
CA THR A 323 -76.31 2.13 60.80
C THR A 323 -76.20 3.14 61.95
N ASP A 324 -77.27 3.84 62.37
CA ASP A 324 -78.71 3.76 62.04
C ASP A 324 -79.33 5.17 61.99
#